data_AF-A0A246E311-F1
#
_entry.id   AF-A0A246E311-F1
#
_cell.length_a   1.000
_cell.length_b   1.000
_cell.length_c   1.000
_cell.angle_alpha   90.00
_cell.angle_beta   90.00
_cell.angle_gamma   90.00
#
_symmetry.space_group_name_H-M   'P 1'
#
loop_
_entity.id
_entity.type
_entity.pdbx_description
1 polymer ?
#
loop_
_entity_poly.entity_id
_entity_poly.type
_entity_poly.pdbx_seq_one_letter_code
_entity_poly.pdbx_strand_id
1 'polypeptide(L)'
;MEWIADVSTGDWLRERIDDPWRGTVHDVVPRGFEAYARILHPASVQSRADGAPLPPFDAWVEMPWQQSQQVAADLVTDPATWAETAAAFGTTLHPLAQWDSIVRSPEFGTNQRSAPDGRWFAAPGMGDLDPHHMAVLARELIGHTSTPDDVTAGLWEGRGGLLGHLGRAPSRTVFQPGDPDDATLARHNRMLGSSIGDRFNSVFRKPTWQEGILSREISEGPRLRLPEWAFVLFRGAVDEFADDDWELRMPWRDLAAEAMGAVPTSQSPSLLWPADRAWVMVSEVDFDSTIVGGSRELVDAICRSPELEALPLPADASLSWGADEVNR
;
A
#
# COMPACT_ATOMS: atom_id res chain seq x y z
N MET A 1 -13.09 -15.64 -2.90
CA MET A 1 -13.44 -14.29 -3.35
C MET A 1 -13.89 -14.36 -4.79
N GLU A 2 -15.09 -13.86 -5.08
CA GLU A 2 -15.72 -13.85 -6.39
C GLU A 2 -16.11 -12.42 -6.76
N TRP A 3 -15.92 -12.02 -8.02
CA TRP A 3 -16.32 -10.70 -8.47
C TRP A 3 -17.85 -10.54 -8.38
N ILE A 4 -18.30 -9.37 -7.92
CA ILE A 4 -19.72 -9.03 -7.88
C ILE A 4 -20.01 -7.77 -8.72
N ALA A 5 -21.06 -7.83 -9.54
CA ALA A 5 -21.56 -6.69 -10.30
C ALA A 5 -22.48 -5.78 -9.46
N ASP A 6 -23.09 -6.33 -8.40
CA ASP A 6 -23.94 -5.57 -7.48
C ASP A 6 -23.09 -4.73 -6.53
N VAL A 7 -22.93 -3.45 -6.87
CA VAL A 7 -22.16 -2.48 -6.07
C VAL A 7 -22.99 -1.83 -4.96
N SER A 8 -24.29 -2.14 -4.85
CA SER A 8 -25.17 -1.55 -3.83
C SER A 8 -24.83 -2.01 -2.41
N THR A 9 -24.06 -3.10 -2.28
CA THR A 9 -23.52 -3.57 -1.00
C THR A 9 -22.65 -2.53 -0.29
N GLY A 10 -22.08 -1.59 -1.05
CA GLY A 10 -21.25 -0.48 -0.55
C GLY A 10 -21.96 0.87 -0.46
N ASP A 11 -23.25 1.01 -0.82
CA ASP A 11 -23.92 2.31 -0.85
C ASP A 11 -23.93 3.02 0.52
N TRP A 12 -23.96 2.24 1.60
CA TRP A 12 -23.91 2.76 2.97
C TRP A 12 -22.61 3.49 3.31
N LEU A 13 -21.51 3.19 2.61
CA LEU A 13 -20.23 3.89 2.79
C LEU A 13 -20.37 5.35 2.38
N ARG A 14 -21.05 5.61 1.24
CA ARG A 14 -21.29 6.96 0.71
C ARG A 14 -22.08 7.82 1.69
N GLU A 15 -22.99 7.22 2.45
CA GLU A 15 -23.80 7.92 3.44
C GLU A 15 -23.01 8.32 4.70
N ARG A 16 -21.82 7.74 4.90
CA ARG A 16 -21.05 7.86 6.14
C ARG A 16 -19.67 8.49 5.98
N ILE A 17 -19.18 8.67 4.75
CA ILE A 17 -17.99 9.47 4.47
C ILE A 17 -18.38 10.93 4.25
N ASP A 18 -17.44 11.84 4.49
CA ASP A 18 -17.65 13.27 4.33
C ASP A 18 -17.62 13.67 2.85
N ASP A 19 -18.67 14.37 2.41
CA ASP A 19 -18.74 15.08 1.13
C ASP A 19 -19.41 16.44 1.38
N PRO A 20 -18.71 17.58 1.22
CA PRO A 20 -17.36 17.72 0.69
C PRO A 20 -16.26 17.32 1.69
N TRP A 21 -15.06 17.05 1.15
CA TRP A 21 -13.83 16.73 1.89
C TRP A 21 -13.52 17.74 3.00
N ARG A 22 -13.21 17.26 4.21
CA ARG A 22 -12.99 18.06 5.44
C ARG A 22 -11.56 18.04 5.98
N GLY A 23 -10.70 17.14 5.49
CA GLY A 23 -9.31 16.99 5.91
C GLY A 23 -9.14 16.05 7.11
N THR A 24 -10.07 15.11 7.29
CA THR A 24 -10.06 14.11 8.36
C THR A 24 -10.08 12.71 7.76
N VAL A 25 -9.82 11.68 8.57
CA VAL A 25 -9.96 10.30 8.11
C VAL A 25 -11.36 9.99 7.58
N HIS A 26 -12.38 10.76 7.96
CA HIS A 26 -13.75 10.56 7.49
C HIS A 26 -14.01 10.93 6.03
N ASP A 27 -13.04 11.52 5.35
CA ASP A 27 -13.11 11.69 3.90
C ASP A 27 -13.04 10.34 3.17
N VAL A 28 -12.48 9.31 3.81
CA VAL A 28 -12.28 7.97 3.24
C VAL A 28 -12.81 6.83 4.12
N VAL A 29 -12.87 7.05 5.43
CA VAL A 29 -13.31 6.07 6.44
C VAL A 29 -14.71 6.44 6.92
N PRO A 30 -15.73 5.57 6.76
CA PRO A 30 -17.09 5.88 7.19
C PRO A 30 -17.19 6.17 8.70
N ARG A 31 -18.02 7.17 9.03
CA ARG A 31 -18.42 7.54 10.40
C ARG A 31 -19.29 6.47 11.05
N GLY A 32 -19.49 6.61 12.37
CA GLY A 32 -20.54 5.89 13.11
C GLY A 32 -20.09 4.58 13.76
N PHE A 33 -18.79 4.29 13.76
CA PHE A 33 -18.22 3.23 14.59
C PHE A 33 -17.89 3.74 16.00
N GLU A 34 -17.79 2.83 16.97
CA GLU A 34 -17.54 3.19 18.38
C GLU A 34 -16.09 3.65 18.62
N ALA A 35 -15.17 3.13 17.82
CA ALA A 35 -13.75 3.41 17.88
C ALA A 35 -13.07 3.15 16.52
N TYR A 36 -11.86 3.68 16.37
CA TYR A 36 -11.01 3.50 15.20
C TYR A 36 -9.59 3.10 15.63
N ALA A 37 -8.95 2.21 14.89
CA ALA A 37 -7.53 1.86 15.02
C ALA A 37 -6.79 2.32 13.76
N ARG A 38 -5.57 2.85 13.94
CA ARG A 38 -4.60 3.07 12.87
C ARG A 38 -3.53 1.99 13.00
N ILE A 39 -3.46 1.10 12.01
CA ILE A 39 -2.43 0.07 11.88
C ILE A 39 -1.33 0.65 10.99
N LEU A 40 -0.16 0.87 11.55
CA LEU A 40 0.98 1.44 10.83
C LEU A 40 1.57 0.37 9.92
N HIS A 41 1.80 0.71 8.65
CA HIS A 41 2.50 -0.20 7.76
C HIS A 41 3.97 -0.30 8.19
N PRO A 42 4.59 -1.48 8.10
CA PRO A 42 5.97 -1.65 8.50
C PRO A 42 6.91 -0.82 7.62
N ALA A 43 7.85 -0.15 8.26
CA ALA A 43 9.00 0.41 7.57
C ALA A 43 10.04 -0.68 7.31
N SER A 44 11.14 -0.34 6.65
CA SER A 44 12.32 -1.20 6.64
C SER A 44 13.55 -0.45 7.13
N VAL A 45 14.45 -1.19 7.76
CA VAL A 45 15.75 -0.70 8.21
C VAL A 45 16.86 -1.46 7.49
N GLN A 46 17.85 -0.72 7.03
CA GLN A 46 19.07 -1.23 6.43
C GLN A 46 20.25 -0.97 7.37
N SER A 47 21.03 -2.01 7.60
CA SER A 47 22.22 -1.99 8.44
C SER A 47 23.32 -2.85 7.82
N ARG A 48 24.53 -2.80 8.37
CA ARG A 48 25.59 -3.75 7.99
C ARG A 48 25.56 -4.96 8.91
N ALA A 49 25.86 -6.13 8.35
CA ALA A 49 25.95 -7.37 9.13
C ALA A 49 27.00 -7.32 10.26
N ASP A 50 28.02 -6.48 10.13
CA ASP A 50 29.08 -6.28 11.14
C ASP A 50 28.75 -5.19 12.18
N GLY A 51 27.60 -4.52 12.05
CA GLY A 51 27.16 -3.43 12.91
C GLY A 51 27.88 -2.10 12.69
N ALA A 52 28.75 -1.98 11.69
CA ALA A 52 29.37 -0.71 11.36
C ALA A 52 28.35 0.28 10.79
N PRO A 53 28.46 1.59 11.10
CA PRO A 53 27.54 2.58 10.59
C PRO A 53 27.64 2.70 9.07
N LEU A 54 26.49 2.87 8.42
CA LEU A 54 26.41 3.20 7.00
C LEU A 54 26.83 4.65 6.78
N PRO A 55 27.42 4.98 5.60
CA PRO A 55 27.57 6.36 5.22
C PRO A 55 26.19 7.04 5.16
N PRO A 56 26.08 8.38 5.24
CA PRO A 56 24.81 9.05 4.99
C PRO A 56 24.22 8.63 3.63
N PHE A 57 22.91 8.45 3.56
CA PHE A 57 22.22 7.92 2.38
C PHE A 57 22.46 8.79 1.15
N ASP A 58 22.34 10.11 1.29
CA ASP A 58 22.59 11.07 0.21
C ASP A 58 24.04 10.96 -0.30
N ALA A 59 25.00 10.75 0.61
CA ALA A 59 26.39 10.54 0.24
C ALA A 59 26.57 9.22 -0.54
N TRP A 60 25.84 8.16 -0.19
CA TRP A 60 25.85 6.89 -0.92
C TRP A 60 25.24 7.01 -2.32
N VAL A 61 24.15 7.75 -2.47
CA VAL A 61 23.50 8.02 -3.78
C VAL A 61 24.47 8.72 -4.74
N GLU A 62 25.33 9.60 -4.22
CA GLU A 62 26.35 10.31 -5.00
C GLU A 62 27.63 9.49 -5.26
N MET A 63 27.79 8.31 -4.64
CA MET A 63 28.99 7.50 -4.83
C MET A 63 29.11 6.94 -6.26
N PRO A 64 30.35 6.76 -6.77
CA PRO A 64 30.56 5.97 -7.98
C PRO A 64 29.95 4.58 -7.83
N TRP A 65 29.33 4.07 -8.91
CA TRP A 65 28.62 2.79 -8.94
C TRP A 65 29.38 1.64 -8.25
N GLN A 66 30.68 1.49 -8.55
CA GLN A 66 31.48 0.41 -7.95
C GLN A 66 31.59 0.52 -6.42
N GLN A 67 31.66 1.73 -5.88
CA GLN A 67 31.74 1.96 -4.43
C GLN A 67 30.37 1.79 -3.77
N SER A 68 29.29 2.27 -4.40
CA SER A 68 27.93 2.08 -3.87
C SER A 68 27.55 0.60 -3.83
N GLN A 69 27.97 -0.19 -4.82
CA GLN A 69 27.80 -1.65 -4.85
C GLN A 69 28.55 -2.38 -3.73
N GLN A 70 29.74 -1.91 -3.35
CA GLN A 70 30.47 -2.49 -2.20
C GLN A 70 29.70 -2.26 -0.90
N VAL A 71 29.11 -1.08 -0.71
CA VAL A 71 28.26 -0.82 0.46
C VAL A 71 27.00 -1.68 0.41
N ALA A 72 26.36 -1.78 -0.77
CA ALA A 72 25.11 -2.53 -0.95
C ALA A 72 25.28 -4.04 -0.74
N ALA A 73 26.45 -4.60 -1.06
CA ALA A 73 26.73 -6.02 -0.92
C ALA A 73 26.68 -6.52 0.54
N ASP A 74 26.96 -5.63 1.50
CA ASP A 74 27.00 -5.94 2.94
C ASP A 74 25.73 -5.49 3.69
N LEU A 75 24.72 -4.98 2.96
CA LEU A 75 23.47 -4.53 3.55
C LEU A 75 22.60 -5.71 3.97
N VAL A 76 22.10 -5.64 5.20
CA VAL A 76 21.00 -6.44 5.70
C VAL A 76 19.78 -5.54 5.77
N THR A 77 18.66 -5.99 5.19
CA THR A 77 17.37 -5.29 5.26
C THR A 77 16.43 -6.09 6.14
N ASP A 78 15.93 -5.45 7.20
CA ASP A 78 14.98 -6.02 8.14
C ASP A 78 13.71 -5.15 8.21
N PRO A 79 12.55 -5.71 8.60
CA PRO A 79 11.38 -4.91 8.95
C PRO A 79 11.70 -3.99 10.13
N ALA A 80 11.11 -2.79 10.14
CA ALA A 80 11.23 -1.84 11.23
C ALA A 80 9.86 -1.34 11.67
N THR A 81 9.69 -1.22 12.98
CA THR A 81 8.53 -0.54 13.57
C THR A 81 8.73 0.97 13.52
N TRP A 82 7.62 1.71 13.52
CA TRP A 82 7.61 3.15 13.71
C TRP A 82 8.16 3.54 15.08
N ALA A 83 7.93 2.74 16.12
CA ALA A 83 8.48 2.97 17.45
C ALA A 83 10.01 2.85 17.44
N GLU A 84 10.56 1.83 16.78
CA GLU A 84 12.01 1.69 16.59
C GLU A 84 12.58 2.86 15.79
N THR A 85 11.90 3.22 14.69
CA THR A 85 12.29 4.37 13.86
C THR A 85 12.29 5.64 14.70
N ALA A 86 11.24 5.91 15.47
CA ALA A 86 11.13 7.08 16.33
C ALA A 86 12.27 7.13 17.36
N ALA A 87 12.60 5.99 17.96
CA ALA A 87 13.73 5.89 18.88
C ALA A 87 15.07 6.21 18.19
N ALA A 88 15.29 5.72 16.96
CA ALA A 88 16.50 5.98 16.20
C ALA A 88 16.68 7.47 15.85
N PHE A 89 15.58 8.19 15.57
CA PHE A 89 15.58 9.61 15.22
C PHE A 89 15.37 10.57 16.40
N GLY A 90 15.15 10.03 17.61
CA GLY A 90 14.82 10.83 18.79
C GLY A 90 13.52 11.62 18.60
N THR A 91 12.51 10.99 17.99
CA THR A 91 11.14 11.50 17.82
C THR A 91 10.17 10.66 18.66
N THR A 92 8.90 11.05 18.69
CA THR A 92 7.87 10.39 19.51
C THR A 92 6.82 9.74 18.63
N LEU A 93 6.56 8.45 18.83
CA LEU A 93 5.41 7.78 18.23
C LEU A 93 4.12 8.17 18.98
N HIS A 94 3.10 8.58 18.22
CA HIS A 94 1.75 8.87 18.70
C HIS A 94 0.72 8.65 17.57
N PRO A 95 -0.60 8.62 17.84
CA PRO A 95 -1.60 8.23 16.84
C PRO A 95 -1.62 9.05 15.54
N LEU A 96 -1.18 10.31 15.61
CA LEU A 96 -1.15 11.24 14.47
C LEU A 96 0.24 11.40 13.87
N ALA A 97 1.23 10.63 14.33
CA ALA A 97 2.60 10.72 13.85
C ALA A 97 2.64 10.53 12.33
N GLN A 98 3.45 11.35 11.65
CA GLN A 98 3.63 11.26 10.20
C GLN A 98 5.05 10.78 9.90
N TRP A 99 5.21 9.88 8.93
CA TRP A 99 6.51 9.28 8.64
C TRP A 99 7.61 10.34 8.46
N ASP A 100 7.37 11.33 7.61
CA ASP A 100 8.33 12.41 7.31
C ASP A 100 8.74 13.19 8.57
N SER A 101 7.83 13.35 9.54
CA SER A 101 8.13 14.01 10.82
C SER A 101 8.94 13.10 11.75
N ILE A 102 8.62 11.81 11.80
CA ILE A 102 9.37 10.80 12.56
C ILE A 102 10.83 10.73 12.12
N VAL A 103 11.09 10.71 10.81
CA VAL A 103 12.46 10.63 10.25
C VAL A 103 13.13 11.99 10.05
N ARG A 104 12.49 13.07 10.53
CA ARG A 104 12.99 14.45 10.40
C ARG A 104 13.39 14.79 8.96
N SER A 105 12.52 14.45 8.02
CA SER A 105 12.75 14.71 6.60
C SER A 105 12.64 16.21 6.31
N PRO A 106 13.62 16.81 5.60
CA PRO A 106 13.53 18.21 5.18
C PRO A 106 12.56 18.39 3.99
N GLU A 107 12.29 17.32 3.24
CA GLU A 107 11.47 17.30 2.04
C GLU A 107 10.38 16.23 2.16
N PHE A 108 9.17 16.58 1.72
CA PHE A 108 8.03 15.66 1.72
C PHE A 108 8.25 14.50 0.75
N GLY A 109 7.87 13.30 1.17
CA GLY A 109 7.93 12.10 0.32
C GLY A 109 9.33 11.53 0.16
N THR A 110 10.21 11.72 1.16
CA THR A 110 11.53 11.11 1.13
C THR A 110 11.44 9.64 1.50
N ASN A 111 11.66 8.77 0.52
CA ASN A 111 11.52 7.32 0.70
C ASN A 111 12.60 6.69 1.59
N GLN A 112 13.73 7.35 1.83
CA GLN A 112 14.84 6.77 2.61
C GLN A 112 15.66 7.84 3.36
N ARG A 113 15.97 7.59 4.64
CA ARG A 113 16.69 8.52 5.53
C ARG A 113 17.73 7.81 6.38
N SER A 114 18.85 8.50 6.66
CA SER A 114 19.84 8.03 7.63
C SER A 114 19.48 8.46 9.04
N ALA A 115 19.45 7.50 9.96
CA ALA A 115 19.34 7.77 11.38
C ALA A 115 20.71 8.18 11.97
N PRO A 116 20.73 8.96 13.06
CA PRO A 116 21.94 9.32 13.80
C PRO A 116 22.80 8.14 14.26
N ASP A 117 22.21 6.94 14.42
CA ASP A 117 22.91 5.72 14.81
C ASP A 117 23.62 5.01 13.64
N GLY A 118 23.53 5.55 12.42
CA GLY A 118 24.19 5.03 11.24
C GLY A 118 23.40 3.95 10.48
N ARG A 119 22.13 3.72 10.81
CA ARG A 119 21.23 2.88 10.00
C ARG A 119 20.46 3.70 8.98
N TRP A 120 19.96 3.07 7.93
CA TRP A 120 19.03 3.72 6.98
C TRP A 120 17.63 3.19 7.18
N PHE A 121 16.63 4.06 7.22
CA PHE A 121 15.22 3.69 7.31
C PHE A 121 14.53 4.08 6.01
N ALA A 122 13.74 3.17 5.45
CA ALA A 122 12.92 3.43 4.29
C ALA A 122 11.44 3.48 4.66
N ALA A 123 10.71 4.38 3.99
CA ALA A 123 9.31 4.63 4.23
C ALA A 123 8.46 3.36 4.09
N PRO A 124 7.41 3.20 4.91
CA PRO A 124 6.41 2.17 4.70
C PRO A 124 5.76 2.27 3.32
N GLY A 125 5.26 1.14 2.82
CA GLY A 125 4.41 1.15 1.63
C GLY A 125 3.11 1.93 1.88
N MET A 126 2.63 2.68 0.88
CA MET A 126 1.36 3.38 0.96
C MET A 126 0.23 2.57 0.31
N GLY A 127 -0.94 2.57 0.92
CA GLY A 127 -2.17 1.97 0.36
C GLY A 127 -2.14 0.48 0.13
N ASP A 128 -1.24 -0.24 0.78
CA ASP A 128 -1.17 -1.70 0.73
C ASP A 128 -0.68 -2.23 2.07
N LEU A 129 -1.51 -3.00 2.76
CA LEU A 129 -1.11 -3.74 3.95
C LEU A 129 -0.44 -5.04 3.49
N ASP A 130 0.76 -5.32 3.97
CA ASP A 130 1.50 -6.52 3.53
C ASP A 130 0.78 -7.81 3.95
N PRO A 131 1.08 -8.94 3.27
CA PRO A 131 0.33 -10.18 3.45
C PRO A 131 0.28 -10.70 4.89
N HIS A 132 1.38 -10.57 5.63
CA HIS A 132 1.46 -11.03 7.02
C HIS A 132 0.54 -10.21 7.93
N HIS A 133 0.64 -8.87 7.88
CA HIS A 133 -0.22 -8.01 8.71
C HIS A 133 -1.70 -8.10 8.30
N MET A 134 -2.00 -8.28 7.02
CA MET A 134 -3.37 -8.54 6.56
C MET A 134 -3.91 -9.86 7.13
N ALA A 135 -3.09 -10.91 7.20
CA ALA A 135 -3.48 -12.20 7.78
C ALA A 135 -3.73 -12.11 9.28
N VAL A 136 -2.85 -11.42 10.01
CA VAL A 136 -3.05 -11.13 11.45
C VAL A 136 -4.35 -10.35 11.65
N LEU A 137 -4.57 -9.28 10.87
CA LEU A 137 -5.78 -8.47 10.95
C LEU A 137 -7.04 -9.30 10.65
N ALA A 138 -7.03 -10.12 9.59
CA ALA A 138 -8.16 -10.96 9.23
C ALA A 138 -8.55 -11.92 10.37
N ARG A 139 -7.57 -12.50 11.08
CA ARG A 139 -7.80 -13.35 12.25
C ARG A 139 -8.53 -12.61 13.38
N GLU A 140 -8.20 -11.35 13.63
CA GLU A 140 -8.94 -10.50 14.57
C GLU A 140 -10.35 -10.20 14.05
N LEU A 141 -10.50 -9.80 12.77
CA LEU A 141 -11.79 -9.41 12.19
C LEU A 141 -12.85 -10.53 12.21
N ILE A 142 -12.45 -11.81 12.08
CA ILE A 142 -13.33 -12.98 12.16
C ILE A 142 -14.18 -12.97 13.45
N GLY A 143 -13.56 -12.66 14.59
CA GLY A 143 -14.21 -12.72 15.90
C GLY A 143 -15.21 -11.59 16.17
N HIS A 144 -15.22 -10.57 15.31
CA HIS A 144 -15.95 -9.32 15.53
C HIS A 144 -17.04 -9.06 14.48
N THR A 145 -17.54 -10.11 13.83
CA THR A 145 -18.71 -10.07 12.94
C THR A 145 -19.58 -11.32 13.12
N SER A 146 -20.88 -11.17 12.88
CA SER A 146 -21.84 -12.27 12.78
C SER A 146 -21.90 -12.89 11.37
N THR A 147 -21.24 -12.27 10.38
CA THR A 147 -21.22 -12.70 8.98
C THR A 147 -19.79 -12.84 8.43
N PRO A 148 -18.94 -13.70 9.03
CA PRO A 148 -17.54 -13.86 8.59
C PRO A 148 -17.42 -14.50 7.19
N ASP A 149 -18.40 -15.31 6.79
CA ASP A 149 -18.45 -15.96 5.47
C ASP A 149 -19.05 -15.05 4.37
N ASP A 150 -19.37 -13.81 4.72
CA ASP A 150 -20.06 -12.87 3.85
C ASP A 150 -19.49 -11.45 3.98
N VAL A 151 -18.34 -11.27 3.33
CA VAL A 151 -17.53 -10.05 3.35
C VAL A 151 -17.34 -9.54 1.94
N THR A 152 -17.40 -8.22 1.79
CA THR A 152 -17.12 -7.52 0.54
C THR A 152 -15.73 -6.88 0.59
N ALA A 153 -14.91 -7.17 -0.41
CA ALA A 153 -13.61 -6.55 -0.65
C ALA A 153 -13.72 -5.55 -1.82
N GLY A 154 -13.20 -4.34 -1.64
CA GLY A 154 -13.12 -3.32 -2.69
C GLY A 154 -11.68 -3.07 -3.10
N LEU A 155 -11.39 -3.22 -4.40
CA LEU A 155 -10.11 -2.87 -4.99
C LEU A 155 -10.22 -1.53 -5.72
N TRP A 156 -9.35 -0.58 -5.42
CA TRP A 156 -9.34 0.71 -6.09
C TRP A 156 -8.96 0.56 -7.57
N GLU A 157 -9.79 1.10 -8.47
CA GLU A 157 -9.60 0.96 -9.92
C GLU A 157 -8.36 1.68 -10.45
N GLY A 158 -7.84 2.67 -9.70
CA GLY A 158 -6.67 3.43 -10.07
C GLY A 158 -5.35 2.71 -9.84
N ARG A 159 -5.35 1.50 -9.25
CA ARG A 159 -4.11 0.72 -9.11
C ARG A 159 -3.57 0.33 -10.48
N GLY A 160 -2.30 0.67 -10.71
CA GLY A 160 -1.62 0.44 -11.98
C GLY A 160 -1.72 -1.00 -12.46
N GLY A 161 -2.24 -1.19 -13.68
CA GLY A 161 -2.33 -2.51 -14.31
C GLY A 161 -3.46 -3.41 -13.81
N LEU A 162 -4.26 -3.00 -12.82
CA LEU A 162 -5.39 -3.79 -12.32
C LEU A 162 -6.45 -4.02 -13.41
N LEU A 163 -6.88 -2.94 -14.05
CA LEU A 163 -7.89 -2.99 -15.12
C LEU A 163 -7.25 -3.01 -16.50
N GLY A 164 -7.88 -3.76 -17.41
CA GLY A 164 -7.65 -3.61 -18.84
C GLY A 164 -8.26 -2.32 -19.38
N HIS A 165 -7.70 -1.80 -20.47
CA HIS A 165 -8.17 -0.56 -21.08
C HIS A 165 -7.95 -0.54 -22.59
N LEU A 166 -8.67 0.33 -23.30
CA LEU A 166 -8.39 0.60 -24.71
C LEU A 166 -7.22 1.58 -24.83
N GLY A 167 -6.09 1.09 -25.34
CA GLY A 167 -4.83 1.84 -25.38
C GLY A 167 -4.03 1.62 -26.66
N ARG A 168 -3.02 2.47 -26.87
CA ARG A 168 -2.09 2.38 -28.01
C ARG A 168 -0.72 1.81 -27.63
N ALA A 169 -0.44 1.68 -26.33
CA ALA A 169 0.76 1.13 -25.74
C ALA A 169 0.35 0.17 -24.59
N PRO A 170 1.15 -0.86 -24.29
CA PRO A 170 0.88 -1.75 -23.16
C PRO A 170 0.84 -0.96 -21.85
N SER A 171 -0.01 -1.39 -20.91
CA SER A 171 -0.17 -0.84 -19.55
C SER A 171 1.11 -0.96 -18.69
N ARG A 172 2.12 -1.69 -19.16
CA ARG A 172 3.28 -2.12 -18.37
C ARG A 172 4.57 -1.96 -19.16
N THR A 173 5.53 -1.26 -18.57
CA THR A 173 6.92 -1.21 -19.04
C THR A 173 7.78 -1.77 -17.92
N VAL A 174 8.46 -2.88 -18.18
CA VAL A 174 9.40 -3.48 -17.22
C VAL A 174 10.79 -2.98 -17.57
N PHE A 175 11.38 -2.17 -16.70
CA PHE A 175 12.79 -1.79 -16.80
C PHE A 175 13.64 -2.83 -16.06
N GLN A 176 14.73 -3.27 -16.68
CA GLN A 176 15.71 -4.11 -16.00
C GLN A 176 16.76 -3.22 -15.32
N PRO A 177 16.93 -3.31 -13.99
CA PRO A 177 18.05 -2.70 -13.29
C PRO A 177 19.36 -3.41 -13.63
N GLY A 178 20.45 -2.66 -13.72
CA GLY A 178 21.79 -3.16 -13.99
C GLY A 178 22.79 -2.03 -14.24
N ASP A 179 24.05 -2.38 -14.53
CA ASP A 179 25.13 -1.40 -14.78
C ASP A 179 24.76 -0.45 -15.94
N PRO A 180 24.70 0.88 -15.72
CA PRO A 180 24.40 1.84 -16.78
C PRO A 180 25.43 1.87 -17.90
N ASP A 181 26.66 1.41 -17.64
CA ASP A 181 27.74 1.28 -18.63
C ASP A 181 27.74 -0.07 -19.37
N ASP A 182 26.88 -1.02 -18.98
CA ASP A 182 26.65 -2.25 -19.77
C ASP A 182 25.98 -1.89 -21.10
N ALA A 183 26.75 -1.97 -22.18
CA ALA A 183 26.30 -1.61 -23.51
C ALA A 183 25.06 -2.41 -23.99
N THR A 184 24.85 -3.63 -23.48
CA THR A 184 23.69 -4.48 -23.81
C THR A 184 22.46 -4.03 -23.05
N LEU A 185 22.59 -3.79 -21.74
CA LEU A 185 21.50 -3.28 -20.89
C LEU A 185 21.11 -1.86 -21.29
N ALA A 186 22.08 -0.97 -21.53
CA ALA A 186 21.86 0.38 -22.02
C ALA A 186 21.23 0.41 -23.43
N ARG A 187 21.50 -0.60 -24.27
CA ARG A 187 20.82 -0.77 -25.57
C ARG A 187 19.39 -1.31 -25.39
N HIS A 188 19.17 -2.21 -24.45
CA HIS A 188 17.84 -2.75 -24.11
C HIS A 188 16.93 -1.66 -23.52
N ASN A 189 17.41 -0.92 -22.51
CA ASN A 189 16.69 0.20 -21.90
C ASN A 189 16.51 1.38 -22.88
N ARG A 190 17.46 1.66 -23.79
CA ARG A 190 17.25 2.61 -24.90
C ARG A 190 16.22 2.12 -25.91
N MET A 191 16.14 0.83 -26.20
CA MET A 191 15.10 0.27 -27.07
C MET A 191 13.71 0.48 -26.45
N LEU A 192 13.54 0.19 -25.14
CA LEU A 192 12.32 0.47 -24.38
C LEU A 192 12.03 1.98 -24.26
N GLY A 193 13.05 2.83 -24.11
CA GLY A 193 12.88 4.29 -24.13
C GLY A 193 12.54 4.84 -25.53
N SER A 194 13.05 4.21 -26.59
CA SER A 194 12.77 4.61 -27.98
C SER A 194 11.37 4.21 -28.45
N SER A 195 10.78 3.14 -27.89
CA SER A 195 9.37 2.80 -28.13
C SER A 195 8.41 3.82 -27.49
N ILE A 196 8.84 4.55 -26.44
CA ILE A 196 8.17 5.77 -25.93
C ILE A 196 8.35 6.95 -26.91
N GLY A 197 9.51 7.04 -27.57
CA GLY A 197 9.84 8.07 -28.56
C GLY A 197 9.03 7.98 -29.87
N ASP A 198 8.43 6.84 -30.18
CA ASP A 198 7.58 6.60 -31.37
C ASP A 198 6.14 7.17 -31.21
N ARG A 199 5.96 8.14 -30.31
CA ARG A 199 4.70 8.88 -30.10
C ARG A 199 4.23 9.64 -31.35
N PHE A 200 5.15 10.05 -32.23
CA PHE A 200 4.81 10.77 -33.46
C PHE A 200 4.52 9.87 -34.68
N ASN A 201 4.93 8.59 -34.64
CA ASN A 201 4.65 7.64 -35.73
C ASN A 201 3.43 6.73 -35.44
N SER A 202 2.86 6.82 -34.24
CA SER A 202 1.75 5.98 -33.73
C SER A 202 0.36 6.63 -33.80
N VAL A 203 0.24 7.82 -34.42
CA VAL A 203 -1.02 8.60 -34.51
C VAL A 203 -2.11 7.87 -35.30
N PHE A 204 -1.75 6.92 -36.17
CA PHE A 204 -2.69 6.12 -36.96
C PHE A 204 -3.06 4.74 -36.38
N ARG A 205 -2.45 4.32 -35.26
CA ARG A 205 -2.72 3.00 -34.67
C ARG A 205 -4.06 3.02 -33.94
N LYS A 206 -5.03 2.22 -34.38
CA LYS A 206 -6.32 2.09 -33.69
C LYS A 206 -6.08 1.60 -32.25
N PRO A 207 -6.75 2.17 -31.23
CA PRO A 207 -6.70 1.62 -29.88
C PRO A 207 -7.11 0.15 -29.92
N THR A 208 -6.30 -0.71 -29.32
CA THR A 208 -6.64 -2.11 -29.10
C THR A 208 -6.80 -2.32 -27.61
N TRP A 209 -7.59 -3.33 -27.25
CA TRP A 209 -7.70 -3.76 -25.86
C TRP A 209 -6.31 -4.15 -25.33
N GLN A 210 -5.96 -3.59 -24.18
CA GLN A 210 -4.78 -3.94 -23.39
C GLN A 210 -5.29 -4.65 -22.16
N GLU A 211 -4.85 -5.90 -21.94
CA GLU A 211 -5.27 -6.67 -20.77
C GLU A 211 -4.71 -6.07 -19.48
N GLY A 212 -5.51 -6.14 -18.42
CA GLY A 212 -5.08 -5.92 -17.04
C GLY A 212 -4.95 -7.24 -16.30
N ILE A 213 -4.77 -7.16 -14.98
CA ILE A 213 -4.87 -8.32 -14.09
C ILE A 213 -6.28 -8.91 -14.17
N LEU A 214 -7.29 -8.03 -14.10
CA LEU A 214 -8.69 -8.42 -14.15
C LEU A 214 -9.13 -8.62 -15.60
N SER A 215 -10.03 -9.58 -15.79
CA SER A 215 -10.61 -9.88 -17.10
C SER A 215 -11.27 -8.64 -17.71
N ARG A 216 -11.48 -8.66 -19.03
CA ARG A 216 -12.22 -7.60 -19.71
C ARG A 216 -13.62 -7.37 -19.15
N GLU A 217 -14.33 -8.45 -18.81
CA GLU A 217 -15.66 -8.38 -18.20
C GLU A 217 -15.64 -7.56 -16.90
N ILE A 218 -14.71 -7.89 -16.00
CA ILE A 218 -14.56 -7.17 -14.74
C ILE A 218 -14.10 -5.73 -15.01
N SER A 219 -13.14 -5.55 -15.92
CA SER A 219 -12.60 -4.24 -16.31
C SER A 219 -13.65 -3.31 -16.92
N GLU A 220 -14.68 -3.83 -17.59
CA GLU A 220 -15.80 -3.05 -18.15
C GLU A 220 -17.04 -3.02 -17.22
N GLY A 221 -16.99 -3.74 -16.08
CA GLY A 221 -18.11 -3.89 -15.15
C GLY A 221 -18.47 -2.67 -14.27
N PRO A 222 -19.46 -2.81 -13.37
CA PRO A 222 -19.87 -1.74 -12.46
C PRO A 222 -18.83 -1.39 -11.40
N ARG A 223 -18.88 -0.15 -10.90
CA ARG A 223 -17.98 0.42 -9.88
C ARG A 223 -18.77 0.96 -8.71
N LEU A 224 -18.33 0.65 -7.49
CA LEU A 224 -18.72 1.42 -6.32
C LEU A 224 -18.01 2.78 -6.41
N ARG A 225 -18.78 3.86 -6.57
CA ARG A 225 -18.24 5.24 -6.62
C ARG A 225 -18.39 5.91 -5.26
N LEU A 226 -17.27 6.22 -4.64
CA LEU A 226 -17.15 7.20 -3.56
C LEU A 226 -16.72 8.55 -4.20
N PRO A 227 -16.75 9.69 -3.48
CA PRO A 227 -16.52 11.02 -4.06
C PRO A 227 -15.27 11.10 -4.96
N GLU A 228 -14.13 10.59 -4.50
CA GLU A 228 -12.85 10.67 -5.23
C GLU A 228 -12.40 9.33 -5.83
N TRP A 229 -12.93 8.21 -5.35
CA TRP A 229 -12.45 6.87 -5.74
C TRP A 229 -13.55 5.96 -6.26
N ALA A 230 -13.17 5.08 -7.17
CA ALA A 230 -14.03 4.04 -7.70
C ALA A 230 -13.40 2.65 -7.44
N PHE A 231 -14.23 1.69 -7.06
CA PHE A 231 -13.78 0.37 -6.65
C PHE A 231 -14.49 -0.74 -7.43
N VAL A 232 -13.73 -1.78 -7.75
CA VAL A 232 -14.26 -3.07 -8.19
C VAL A 232 -14.48 -3.93 -6.95
N LEU A 233 -15.65 -4.57 -6.86
CA LEU A 233 -16.02 -5.33 -5.67
C LEU A 233 -15.91 -6.85 -5.88
N PHE A 234 -15.49 -7.52 -4.82
CA PHE A 234 -15.45 -8.96 -4.68
C PHE A 234 -16.16 -9.37 -3.40
N ARG A 235 -16.73 -10.57 -3.36
CA ARG A 235 -17.41 -11.14 -2.19
C ARG A 235 -16.81 -12.48 -1.84
N GLY A 236 -16.72 -12.79 -0.56
CA GLY A 236 -16.19 -14.06 -0.07
C GLY A 236 -16.18 -14.08 1.44
N ALA A 237 -15.31 -14.90 2.01
CA ALA A 237 -15.15 -15.02 3.45
C ALA A 237 -13.89 -14.27 3.92
N VAL A 238 -13.91 -13.75 5.15
CA VAL A 238 -12.73 -13.07 5.72
C VAL A 238 -11.59 -14.05 6.00
N ASP A 239 -11.89 -15.32 6.21
CA ASP A 239 -10.91 -16.39 6.46
C ASP A 239 -9.97 -16.61 5.25
N GLU A 240 -10.40 -16.22 4.06
CA GLU A 240 -9.59 -16.30 2.85
C GLU A 240 -8.31 -15.47 2.96
N PHE A 241 -8.30 -14.44 3.82
CA PHE A 241 -7.13 -13.61 4.12
C PHE A 241 -6.32 -14.07 5.33
N ALA A 242 -6.79 -15.06 6.12
CA ALA A 242 -6.24 -15.36 7.45
C ALA A 242 -4.90 -16.12 7.47
N ASP A 243 -4.41 -16.57 6.31
CA ASP A 243 -3.10 -17.18 6.14
C ASP A 243 -2.17 -16.24 5.38
N ASP A 244 -0.89 -16.18 5.77
CA ASP A 244 0.11 -15.27 5.19
C ASP A 244 0.33 -15.45 3.67
N ASP A 245 -0.15 -16.55 3.09
CA ASP A 245 -0.09 -16.86 1.66
C ASP A 245 -1.37 -16.49 0.87
N TRP A 246 -2.32 -15.77 1.49
CA TRP A 246 -3.62 -15.44 0.88
C TRP A 246 -3.48 -14.77 -0.49
N GLU A 247 -2.43 -13.98 -0.68
CA GLU A 247 -2.16 -13.28 -1.93
C GLU A 247 -1.95 -14.23 -3.12
N LEU A 248 -1.54 -15.48 -2.86
CA LEU A 248 -1.35 -16.51 -3.87
C LEU A 248 -2.69 -17.10 -4.35
N ARG A 249 -3.79 -16.87 -3.60
CA ARG A 249 -5.11 -17.44 -3.83
C ARG A 249 -6.12 -16.44 -4.38
N MET A 250 -5.78 -15.15 -4.41
CA MET A 250 -6.71 -14.11 -4.83
C MET A 250 -6.96 -14.11 -6.34
N PRO A 251 -8.20 -13.82 -6.78
CA PRO A 251 -8.53 -13.77 -8.21
C PRO A 251 -7.93 -12.57 -8.94
N TRP A 252 -7.35 -11.61 -8.21
CA TRP A 252 -6.62 -10.45 -8.73
C TRP A 252 -5.10 -10.60 -8.60
N ARG A 253 -4.60 -11.84 -8.64
CA ARG A 253 -3.17 -12.15 -8.69
C ARG A 253 -2.59 -11.91 -10.09
N ASP A 254 -1.40 -11.32 -10.16
CA ASP A 254 -0.75 -10.96 -11.43
C ASP A 254 -0.01 -12.12 -12.10
N LEU A 255 -0.78 -13.12 -12.54
CA LEU A 255 -0.22 -14.31 -13.21
C LEU A 255 0.58 -13.99 -14.48
N ALA A 256 0.26 -12.88 -15.16
CA ALA A 256 0.98 -12.44 -16.35
C ALA A 256 2.39 -11.94 -16.00
N ALA A 257 2.53 -11.15 -14.93
CA ALA A 257 3.85 -10.72 -14.44
C ALA A 257 4.68 -11.91 -13.94
N GLU A 258 4.06 -12.85 -13.23
CA GLU A 258 4.72 -14.06 -12.75
C GLU A 258 5.25 -14.94 -13.88
N ALA A 259 4.49 -15.10 -14.96
CA ALA A 259 4.95 -15.81 -16.14
C ALA A 259 6.18 -15.16 -16.80
N MET A 260 6.42 -13.87 -16.52
CA MET A 260 7.61 -13.12 -16.94
C MET A 260 8.72 -13.10 -15.88
N GLY A 261 8.57 -13.86 -14.79
CA GLY A 261 9.57 -13.99 -13.72
C GLY A 261 9.44 -12.97 -12.58
N ALA A 262 8.35 -12.21 -12.51
CA ALA A 262 8.06 -11.41 -11.32
C ALA A 262 7.73 -12.30 -10.12
N VAL A 263 7.98 -11.80 -8.91
CA VAL A 263 7.57 -12.47 -7.69
C VAL A 263 6.03 -12.49 -7.61
N PRO A 264 5.40 -13.62 -7.26
CA PRO A 264 3.96 -13.69 -7.04
C PRO A 264 3.51 -12.67 -6.00
N THR A 265 2.47 -11.91 -6.31
CA THR A 265 1.88 -10.96 -5.37
C THR A 265 0.45 -10.62 -5.75
N SER A 266 -0.34 -10.27 -4.74
CA SER A 266 -1.65 -9.63 -4.87
C SER A 266 -1.76 -8.49 -3.88
N GLN A 267 -2.32 -7.35 -4.31
CA GLN A 267 -2.65 -6.25 -3.41
C GLN A 267 -3.65 -6.69 -2.33
N SER A 268 -3.52 -6.11 -1.14
CA SER A 268 -4.58 -6.12 -0.13
C SER A 268 -5.79 -5.33 -0.62
N PRO A 269 -7.00 -5.64 -0.10
CA PRO A 269 -8.17 -4.83 -0.40
C PRO A 269 -8.02 -3.39 0.11
N SER A 270 -8.33 -2.40 -0.74
CA SER A 270 -8.44 -1.01 -0.30
C SER A 270 -9.60 -0.80 0.68
N LEU A 271 -10.66 -1.61 0.54
CA LEU A 271 -11.80 -1.65 1.43
C LEU A 271 -12.14 -3.10 1.78
N LEU A 272 -12.55 -3.35 3.02
CA LEU A 272 -13.12 -4.63 3.43
C LEU A 272 -14.21 -4.40 4.47
N TRP A 273 -15.37 -5.04 4.32
CA TRP A 273 -16.44 -4.99 5.33
C TRP A 273 -17.36 -6.21 5.27
N PRO A 274 -17.90 -6.67 6.42
CA PRO A 274 -18.86 -7.77 6.48
C PRO A 274 -20.28 -7.28 6.14
N ALA A 275 -21.17 -8.21 5.77
CA ALA A 275 -22.56 -7.91 5.44
C ALA A 275 -23.34 -7.26 6.60
N ASP A 276 -23.03 -7.62 7.85
CA ASP A 276 -23.60 -6.98 9.05
C ASP A 276 -23.01 -5.60 9.38
N ARG A 277 -21.97 -5.17 8.65
CA ARG A 277 -21.30 -3.87 8.80
C ARG A 277 -20.75 -3.64 10.21
N ALA A 278 -20.40 -4.70 10.94
CA ALA A 278 -19.85 -4.61 12.29
C ALA A 278 -18.49 -3.89 12.35
N TRP A 279 -17.73 -3.94 11.25
CA TRP A 279 -16.46 -3.24 11.09
C TRP A 279 -16.23 -2.81 9.63
N VAL A 280 -15.22 -1.97 9.42
CA VAL A 280 -14.68 -1.64 8.11
C VAL A 280 -13.16 -1.54 8.21
N MET A 281 -12.45 -2.05 7.20
CA MET A 281 -11.04 -1.78 6.98
C MET A 281 -10.91 -0.87 5.76
N VAL A 282 -10.05 0.14 5.86
CA VAL A 282 -9.71 1.07 4.77
C VAL A 282 -8.20 1.20 4.68
N SER A 283 -7.64 0.78 3.54
CA SER A 283 -6.25 1.04 3.14
C SER A 283 -6.27 2.03 1.99
N GLU A 284 -6.02 3.30 2.31
CA GLU A 284 -6.10 4.43 1.40
C GLU A 284 -4.77 4.62 0.66
N VAL A 285 -4.78 4.97 -0.63
CA VAL A 285 -3.61 4.94 -1.52
C VAL A 285 -2.44 5.82 -1.07
N ASP A 286 -2.73 6.96 -0.44
CA ASP A 286 -1.78 7.94 0.05
C ASP A 286 -1.46 7.75 1.55
N PHE A 287 -2.06 6.76 2.23
CA PHE A 287 -1.79 6.48 3.64
C PHE A 287 -0.71 5.41 3.80
N ASP A 288 0.25 5.70 4.68
CA ASP A 288 1.25 4.78 5.23
C ASP A 288 0.69 3.84 6.33
N SER A 289 -0.63 3.71 6.38
CA SER A 289 -1.36 2.99 7.41
C SER A 289 -2.73 2.56 6.94
N THR A 290 -3.25 1.52 7.58
CA THR A 290 -4.60 0.99 7.38
C THR A 290 -5.47 1.38 8.56
N ILE A 291 -6.68 1.87 8.30
CA ILE A 291 -7.63 2.28 9.33
C ILE A 291 -8.74 1.23 9.48
N VAL A 292 -9.02 0.84 10.72
CA VAL A 292 -10.13 -0.07 11.04
C VAL A 292 -11.13 0.63 11.94
N GLY A 293 -12.37 0.75 11.49
CA GLY A 293 -13.50 1.21 12.30
C GLY A 293 -14.33 0.03 12.78
N GLY A 294 -14.72 0.00 14.05
CA GLY A 294 -15.50 -1.12 14.62
C GLY A 294 -16.00 -0.86 16.03
N SER A 295 -16.31 -1.95 16.75
CA SER A 295 -16.59 -1.87 18.18
C SER A 295 -15.34 -1.50 18.98
N ARG A 296 -15.52 -1.02 20.21
CA ARG A 296 -14.37 -0.74 21.09
C ARG A 296 -13.54 -1.99 21.35
N GLU A 297 -14.17 -3.14 21.50
CA GLU A 297 -13.50 -4.42 21.74
C GLU A 297 -12.59 -4.82 20.57
N LEU A 298 -13.04 -4.62 19.32
CA LEU A 298 -12.22 -4.90 18.14
C LEU A 298 -10.98 -4.00 18.08
N VAL A 299 -11.18 -2.69 18.26
CA VAL A 299 -10.07 -1.71 18.23
C VAL A 299 -9.06 -1.99 19.33
N ASP A 300 -9.55 -2.31 20.52
CA ASP A 300 -8.75 -2.71 21.66
C ASP A 300 -7.97 -4.02 21.41
N ALA A 301 -8.55 -4.98 20.69
CA ALA A 301 -7.88 -6.22 20.30
C ALA A 301 -6.74 -5.94 19.30
N ILE A 302 -7.02 -5.17 18.24
CA ILE A 302 -6.03 -4.75 17.24
C ILE A 302 -4.86 -4.02 17.91
N CYS A 303 -5.13 -3.06 18.79
CA CYS A 303 -4.08 -2.28 19.48
C CYS A 303 -3.27 -3.09 20.50
N ARG A 304 -3.73 -4.29 20.88
CA ARG A 304 -3.00 -5.20 21.79
C ARG A 304 -2.26 -6.30 21.04
N SER A 305 -2.47 -6.45 19.74
CA SER A 305 -1.79 -7.46 18.94
C SER A 305 -0.27 -7.17 18.94
N PRO A 306 0.58 -8.14 19.33
CA PRO A 306 2.03 -7.96 19.27
C PRO A 306 2.57 -8.00 17.83
N GLU A 307 1.77 -8.48 16.88
CA GLU A 307 2.11 -8.60 15.46
C GLU A 307 1.68 -7.36 14.65
N LEU A 308 0.83 -6.49 15.21
CA LEU A 308 0.40 -5.24 14.56
C LEU A 308 0.89 -4.04 15.36
N GLU A 309 1.63 -3.13 14.72
CA GLU A 309 1.90 -1.83 15.32
C GLU A 309 0.70 -0.90 15.12
N ALA A 310 -0.22 -0.93 16.07
CA ALA A 310 -1.48 -0.22 15.98
C ALA A 310 -1.74 0.72 17.16
N LEU A 311 -2.40 1.85 16.87
CA LEU A 311 -2.73 2.89 17.83
C LEU A 311 -4.23 3.25 17.74
N PRO A 312 -4.89 3.54 18.87
CA PRO A 312 -6.25 4.07 18.83
C PRO A 312 -6.24 5.44 18.15
N LEU A 313 -7.13 5.62 17.17
CA LEU A 313 -7.22 6.85 16.39
C LEU A 313 -8.44 7.67 16.84
N PRO A 314 -8.27 8.98 17.12
CA PRO A 314 -9.40 9.89 17.31
C PRO A 314 -10.31 9.87 16.06
N ALA A 315 -11.63 9.87 16.24
CA ALA A 315 -12.57 9.75 15.12
C ALA A 315 -12.36 10.85 14.07
N ASP A 316 -12.27 12.12 14.48
CA ASP A 316 -12.04 13.25 13.56
C ASP A 316 -10.54 13.55 13.34
N ALA A 317 -9.68 12.54 13.46
CA ALA A 317 -8.24 12.69 13.23
C ALA A 317 -7.95 13.18 11.80
N SER A 318 -6.98 14.09 11.67
CA SER A 318 -6.34 14.38 10.38
C SER A 318 -5.06 13.54 10.28
N LEU A 319 -4.89 12.87 9.16
CA LEU A 319 -3.63 12.20 8.79
C LEU A 319 -2.93 12.93 7.64
N SER A 320 -3.21 14.24 7.50
CA SER A 320 -2.45 15.07 6.57
C SER A 320 -0.99 15.19 7.03
N TRP A 321 -0.09 15.44 6.09
CA TRP A 321 1.35 15.57 6.33
C TRP A 321 1.72 16.57 7.45
N GLY A 322 0.90 17.60 7.67
CA GLY A 322 1.12 18.62 8.71
C GLY A 322 0.46 18.33 10.07
N ALA A 323 -0.20 17.17 10.21
CA ALA A 323 -0.97 16.81 11.41
C ALA A 323 -0.11 16.37 12.60
N ASP A 324 1.15 16.01 12.36
CA ASP A 324 2.11 15.73 13.43
C ASP A 324 2.58 17.06 14.06
N GLU A 325 1.96 17.42 15.19
CA GLU A 325 2.34 18.62 15.94
C GLU A 325 3.43 18.36 16.97
N VAL A 326 3.74 17.09 17.27
CA VAL A 326 4.66 16.68 18.34
C VAL A 326 6.10 16.66 17.83
N ASN A 327 6.30 16.24 16.58
CA ASN A 327 7.63 16.05 15.97
C ASN A 327 8.07 17.18 15.04
N ARG A 328 7.43 18.36 15.11
CA ARG A 328 7.82 19.56 14.33
C ARG A 328 9.24 20.06 14.64
#